data_AF-A0A2E9GVD0-F1
#
_entry.id   AF-A0A2E9GVD0-F1
#
_cell.length_a   1.000
_cell.length_b   1.000
_cell.length_c   1.000
_cell.angle_alpha   90.00
_cell.angle_beta   90.00
_cell.angle_gamma   90.00
#
_symmetry.space_group_name_H-M   'P 1'
#
loop_
_entity.id
_entity.type
_entity.pdbx_description
1 polymer ?
#
loop_
_entity_poly.entity_id
_entity_poly.type
_entity_poly.pdbx_seq_one_letter_code
_entity_poly.pdbx_strand_id
1 'polypeptide(L)'
;MPNRLQQTKSLQPAALLAVRSAIGGGLMGLANLVPGISGGTMLLAAGVYPAFIGAIAEVTTLRFRPRSLLLLASVATAAGLTILLLAGSVKSLVQDHRWIMYSLFIGLTLGGVPLLWRMARPATPGLFAAATVSFGLMAVMAATSSAGGGADERSLTLVFLAGVAASSAMILPGVSGAYLLLLLGQYEPILETIDQLRRGVVGDGTAGPDVALILDAMWIVVPLGLGIVVGVVGVSNLLRWLLERAEKATLGALLGLLLGAVVGLWPFTESPDPTPGQFGGATAFVLAGFATTVLLGRLGGTGDDEG
;
A
#
# COMPACT_ATOMS: atom_id res chain seq x y z
N MET A 1 -6.72 -40.01 -35.99
CA MET A 1 -5.69 -39.63 -35.00
C MET A 1 -6.13 -38.37 -34.30
N PRO A 2 -6.63 -38.43 -33.05
CA PRO A 2 -7.05 -37.23 -32.34
C PRO A 2 -5.84 -36.42 -31.86
N ASN A 3 -5.99 -35.13 -32.05
CA ASN A 3 -5.10 -34.00 -31.82
C ASN A 3 -4.32 -34.05 -30.48
N ARG A 4 -2.98 -34.15 -30.54
CA ARG A 4 -2.06 -34.11 -29.38
C ARG A 4 -1.87 -32.70 -28.77
N LEU A 5 -2.65 -31.71 -29.19
CA LEU A 5 -2.50 -30.31 -28.76
C LEU A 5 -3.42 -29.90 -27.58
N GLN A 6 -4.08 -30.85 -26.90
CA GLN A 6 -4.92 -30.58 -25.73
C GLN A 6 -4.36 -31.10 -24.40
N GLN A 7 -3.07 -31.41 -24.31
CA GLN A 7 -2.45 -31.87 -23.06
C GLN A 7 -1.16 -31.10 -22.75
N THR A 8 -1.28 -29.95 -22.08
CA THR A 8 -0.38 -29.48 -21.00
C THR A 8 -0.94 -28.21 -20.35
N LYS A 9 -2.14 -28.27 -19.76
CA LYS A 9 -2.38 -27.51 -18.52
C LYS A 9 -1.56 -28.24 -17.45
N SER A 10 -0.24 -28.03 -17.43
CA SER A 10 0.58 -28.51 -16.33
C SER A 10 0.05 -27.80 -15.08
N LEU A 11 -0.70 -28.56 -14.27
CA LEU A 11 -0.97 -28.18 -12.90
C LEU A 11 0.40 -27.94 -12.29
N GLN A 12 0.78 -26.68 -12.06
CA GLN A 12 2.00 -26.39 -11.30
C GLN A 12 1.91 -27.22 -10.00
N PRO A 13 2.99 -27.90 -9.59
CA PRO A 13 2.95 -28.71 -8.38
C PRO A 13 2.44 -27.84 -7.22
N ALA A 14 1.45 -28.31 -6.47
CA ALA A 14 0.84 -27.53 -5.39
C ALA A 14 1.90 -26.99 -4.39
N ALA A 15 2.99 -27.73 -4.21
CA ALA A 15 4.15 -27.31 -3.42
C ALA A 15 4.87 -26.07 -3.99
N LEU A 16 5.07 -25.99 -5.31
CA LEU A 16 5.72 -24.84 -5.93
C LEU A 16 4.87 -23.57 -5.78
N LEU A 17 3.54 -23.69 -5.94
CA LEU A 17 2.62 -22.58 -5.73
C LEU A 17 2.62 -22.12 -4.27
N ALA A 18 2.67 -23.05 -3.31
CA ALA A 18 2.75 -22.73 -1.88
C ALA A 18 4.04 -21.99 -1.51
N VAL A 19 5.20 -22.45 -2.00
CA VAL A 19 6.49 -21.77 -1.78
C VAL A 19 6.47 -20.35 -2.37
N ARG A 20 6.00 -20.20 -3.61
CA ARG A 20 5.89 -18.88 -4.25
C ARG A 20 4.88 -17.98 -3.53
N SER A 21 3.82 -18.55 -2.95
CA SER A 21 2.83 -17.81 -2.16
C SER A 21 3.42 -17.32 -0.84
N ALA A 22 4.24 -18.12 -0.17
CA ALA A 22 4.95 -17.71 1.04
C ALA A 22 5.97 -16.60 0.74
N ILE A 23 6.79 -16.76 -0.31
CA ILE A 23 7.76 -15.73 -0.73
C ILE A 23 7.03 -14.44 -1.15
N GLY A 24 6.02 -14.57 -2.02
CA GLY A 24 5.23 -13.44 -2.49
C GLY A 24 4.49 -12.74 -1.36
N GLY A 25 3.94 -13.49 -0.41
CA GLY A 25 3.32 -12.93 0.80
C GLY A 25 4.31 -12.19 1.68
N GLY A 26 5.50 -12.73 1.91
CA GLY A 26 6.54 -12.01 2.67
C GLY A 26 6.97 -10.70 1.99
N LEU A 27 7.21 -10.74 0.68
CA LEU A 27 7.53 -9.53 -0.11
C LEU A 27 6.37 -8.52 -0.10
N MET A 28 5.13 -8.99 -0.20
CA MET A 28 3.93 -8.16 -0.06
C MET A 28 3.84 -7.50 1.32
N GLY A 29 4.15 -8.24 2.39
CA GLY A 29 4.20 -7.71 3.76
C GLY A 29 5.22 -6.59 3.90
N LEU A 30 6.44 -6.78 3.37
CA LEU A 30 7.46 -5.74 3.29
C LEU A 30 6.99 -4.50 2.52
N ALA A 31 6.41 -4.70 1.33
CA ALA A 31 5.87 -3.61 0.52
C ALA A 31 4.77 -2.83 1.24
N ASN A 32 3.93 -3.51 2.03
CA ASN A 32 2.86 -2.86 2.79
C ASN A 32 3.36 -2.07 4.01
N LEU A 33 4.62 -2.24 4.44
CA LEU A 33 5.23 -1.38 5.46
C LEU A 33 5.87 -0.11 4.85
N VAL A 34 6.10 -0.09 3.52
CA VAL A 34 6.82 0.99 2.84
C VAL A 34 5.90 1.72 1.85
N PRO A 35 5.50 2.98 2.14
CA PRO A 35 4.72 3.79 1.22
C PRO A 35 5.36 3.88 -0.17
N GLY A 36 4.54 3.75 -1.21
CA GLY A 36 4.97 3.81 -2.62
C GLY A 36 5.41 2.47 -3.24
N ILE A 37 5.53 1.38 -2.48
CA ILE A 37 5.77 0.03 -3.03
C ILE A 37 4.45 -0.76 -3.04
N SER A 38 4.03 -1.27 -4.19
CA SER A 38 2.76 -2.03 -4.31
C SER A 38 2.93 -3.50 -3.90
N GLY A 39 2.09 -3.99 -2.98
CA GLY A 39 2.05 -5.41 -2.64
C GLY A 39 1.68 -6.31 -3.82
N GLY A 40 0.84 -5.82 -4.74
CA GLY A 40 0.47 -6.54 -5.97
C GLY A 40 1.66 -6.74 -6.91
N THR A 41 2.57 -5.76 -7.04
CA THR A 41 3.78 -5.92 -7.86
C THR A 41 4.75 -6.93 -7.25
N MET A 42 4.81 -7.06 -5.93
CA MET A 42 5.59 -8.10 -5.26
C MET A 42 5.03 -9.50 -5.50
N LEU A 43 3.70 -9.66 -5.48
CA LEU A 43 3.06 -10.91 -5.87
C LEU A 43 3.27 -11.24 -7.35
N LEU A 44 3.34 -10.22 -8.21
CA LEU A 44 3.61 -10.39 -9.64
C LEU A 44 5.06 -10.82 -9.87
N ALA A 45 6.02 -10.21 -9.18
CA ALA A 45 7.43 -10.61 -9.22
C ALA A 45 7.63 -12.05 -8.72
N ALA A 46 6.89 -12.47 -7.70
CA ALA A 46 6.85 -13.87 -7.25
C ALA A 46 6.08 -14.80 -8.22
N GLY A 47 5.35 -14.21 -9.18
CA GLY A 47 4.50 -14.86 -10.19
C GLY A 47 3.33 -15.66 -9.63
N VAL A 48 2.76 -15.17 -8.52
CA VAL A 48 1.52 -15.69 -7.91
C VAL A 48 0.33 -14.74 -8.08
N TYR A 49 0.56 -13.53 -8.61
CA TYR A 49 -0.47 -12.50 -8.76
C TYR A 49 -1.74 -12.96 -9.52
N PRO A 50 -1.67 -13.63 -10.69
CA PRO A 50 -2.88 -14.05 -11.39
C PRO A 50 -3.71 -15.06 -10.57
N ALA A 51 -3.05 -15.98 -9.87
CA ALA A 51 -3.71 -16.95 -9.01
C ALA A 51 -4.30 -16.29 -7.76
N PHE A 52 -3.62 -15.29 -7.20
CA PHE A 52 -4.10 -14.49 -6.07
C PHE A 52 -5.36 -13.70 -6.42
N ILE A 53 -5.36 -12.94 -7.52
CA ILE A 53 -6.53 -12.18 -7.96
C ILE A 53 -7.70 -13.12 -8.29
N GLY A 54 -7.43 -14.24 -8.97
CA GLY A 54 -8.45 -15.26 -9.22
C GLY A 54 -9.06 -15.81 -7.92
N ALA A 55 -8.23 -16.08 -6.91
CA ALA A 55 -8.70 -16.55 -5.61
C ALA A 55 -9.52 -15.49 -4.86
N ILE A 56 -9.13 -14.21 -4.90
CA ILE A 56 -9.92 -13.11 -4.35
C ILE A 56 -11.29 -13.03 -5.05
N ALA A 57 -11.32 -13.08 -6.38
CA ALA A 57 -12.56 -13.02 -7.16
C ALA A 57 -13.52 -14.18 -6.85
N GLU A 58 -12.99 -15.39 -6.62
CA GLU A 58 -13.80 -16.52 -6.17
C GLU A 58 -14.40 -16.27 -4.79
N VAL A 59 -13.60 -15.79 -3.82
CA VAL A 59 -14.09 -15.50 -2.46
C VAL A 59 -15.12 -14.36 -2.46
N THR A 60 -14.90 -13.28 -3.21
CA THR A 60 -15.85 -12.16 -3.29
C THR A 60 -17.16 -12.53 -3.98
N THR A 61 -17.16 -13.59 -4.81
CA THR A 61 -18.37 -14.17 -5.41
C THR A 61 -18.94 -15.34 -4.59
N LEU A 62 -18.53 -15.48 -3.32
CA LEU A 62 -18.96 -16.52 -2.38
C LEU A 62 -18.66 -17.96 -2.84
N ARG A 63 -17.63 -18.13 -3.66
CA ARG A 63 -17.15 -19.44 -4.15
C ARG A 63 -15.91 -19.87 -3.37
N PHE A 64 -16.13 -20.63 -2.31
CA PHE A 64 -15.06 -21.06 -1.40
C PHE A 64 -14.36 -22.34 -1.86
N ARG A 65 -13.43 -22.22 -2.81
CA ARG A 65 -12.60 -23.36 -3.24
C ARG A 65 -11.42 -23.58 -2.28
N PRO A 66 -11.13 -24.82 -1.84
CA PRO A 66 -10.03 -25.09 -0.92
C PRO A 66 -8.66 -24.59 -1.42
N ARG A 67 -8.38 -24.72 -2.72
CA ARG A 67 -7.12 -24.24 -3.33
C ARG A 67 -6.97 -22.73 -3.23
N SER A 68 -8.06 -21.99 -3.48
CA SER A 68 -8.09 -20.54 -3.42
C SER A 68 -7.95 -20.06 -1.98
N LEU A 69 -8.65 -20.71 -1.05
CA LEU A 69 -8.51 -20.43 0.39
C LEU A 69 -7.10 -20.71 0.90
N LEU A 70 -6.48 -21.83 0.50
CA LEU A 70 -5.10 -22.15 0.88
C LEU A 70 -4.09 -21.15 0.33
N LEU A 71 -4.26 -20.71 -0.92
CA LEU A 71 -3.41 -19.68 -1.51
C LEU A 71 -3.54 -18.35 -0.78
N LEU A 72 -4.77 -17.88 -0.55
CA LEU A 72 -5.03 -16.64 0.18
C LEU A 72 -4.51 -16.71 1.61
N ALA A 73 -4.75 -17.82 2.31
CA ALA A 73 -4.25 -18.04 3.67
C ALA A 73 -2.72 -18.05 3.70
N SER A 74 -2.06 -18.69 2.73
CA SER A 74 -0.60 -18.71 2.63
C SER A 74 -0.03 -17.31 2.43
N VAL A 75 -0.56 -16.55 1.47
CA VAL A 75 -0.12 -15.17 1.20
C VAL A 75 -0.40 -14.27 2.41
N ALA A 76 -1.62 -14.31 2.96
CA ALA A 76 -2.02 -13.46 4.08
C ALA A 76 -1.23 -13.77 5.36
N THR A 77 -0.97 -15.05 5.64
CA THR A 77 -0.17 -15.46 6.80
C THR A 77 1.27 -14.99 6.64
N ALA A 78 1.89 -15.21 5.48
CA ALA A 78 3.25 -14.75 5.23
C ALA A 78 3.36 -13.21 5.29
N ALA A 79 2.43 -12.48 4.67
CA ALA A 79 2.39 -11.02 4.72
C ALA A 79 2.17 -10.51 6.15
N GLY A 80 1.23 -11.09 6.89
CA GLY A 80 0.92 -10.73 8.27
C GLY A 80 2.09 -10.99 9.22
N LEU A 81 2.76 -12.15 9.08
CA LEU A 81 3.96 -12.46 9.85
C LEU A 81 5.10 -11.48 9.54
N THR A 82 5.34 -11.17 8.26
CA THR A 82 6.37 -10.20 7.89
C THR A 82 6.06 -8.81 8.42
N ILE A 83 4.81 -8.34 8.31
CA ILE A 83 4.36 -7.07 8.87
C ILE A 83 4.58 -7.06 10.38
N LEU A 84 4.10 -8.08 11.10
CA LEU A 84 4.21 -8.17 12.55
C LEU A 84 5.68 -8.13 12.99
N LEU A 85 6.55 -8.93 12.35
CA LEU A 85 7.95 -9.05 12.75
C LEU A 85 8.77 -7.80 12.43
N LEU A 86 8.46 -7.11 11.33
CA LEU A 86 9.27 -5.98 10.83
C LEU A 86 8.69 -4.60 11.15
N ALA A 87 7.44 -4.50 11.60
CA ALA A 87 6.80 -3.23 11.92
C ALA A 87 7.61 -2.39 12.90
N GLY A 88 8.14 -3.01 13.98
CA GLY A 88 8.97 -2.30 14.96
C GLY A 88 10.26 -1.75 14.38
N SER A 89 10.91 -2.50 13.48
CA SER A 89 12.12 -2.02 12.78
C SER A 89 11.81 -0.87 11.83
N VAL A 90 10.72 -0.96 11.07
CA VAL A 90 10.30 0.12 10.16
C VAL A 90 9.88 1.35 10.96
N LYS A 91 9.16 1.18 12.08
CA LYS A 91 8.79 2.26 13.00
C LYS A 91 10.02 2.98 13.53
N SER A 92 11.01 2.25 14.06
CA SER A 92 12.26 2.83 14.55
C SER A 92 12.99 3.59 13.44
N LEU A 93 13.07 3.05 12.22
CA LEU A 93 13.65 3.80 11.09
C LEU A 93 12.88 5.08 10.78
N VAL A 94 11.54 5.03 10.79
CA VAL A 94 10.69 6.21 10.51
C VAL A 94 10.79 7.26 11.62
N GLN A 95 10.92 6.86 12.88
CA GLN A 95 11.03 7.78 14.02
C GLN A 95 12.46 8.31 14.19
N ASP A 96 13.46 7.44 14.19
CA ASP A 96 14.86 7.78 14.48
C ASP A 96 15.58 8.40 13.26
N HIS A 97 15.14 8.07 12.05
CA HIS A 97 15.72 8.53 10.78
C HIS A 97 14.65 9.16 9.87
N ARG A 98 13.73 9.94 10.46
CA ARG A 98 12.57 10.54 9.79
C ARG A 98 12.91 11.21 8.46
N TRP A 99 13.92 12.08 8.43
CA TRP A 99 14.30 12.80 7.20
C TRP A 99 14.76 11.87 6.07
N ILE A 100 15.43 10.75 6.37
CA ILE A 100 15.84 9.74 5.37
C ILE A 100 14.61 9.01 4.84
N MET A 101 13.80 8.48 5.76
CA MET A 101 12.63 7.67 5.41
C MET A 101 11.61 8.50 4.63
N TYR A 102 11.35 9.73 5.05
CA TYR A 102 10.43 10.62 4.35
C TYR A 102 10.98 11.09 3.01
N SER A 103 12.29 11.36 2.88
CA SER A 103 12.91 11.61 1.57
C SER A 103 12.69 10.43 0.62
N LEU A 104 12.90 9.21 1.12
CA LEU A 104 12.69 8.00 0.35
C LEU A 104 11.21 7.81 -0.03
N PHE A 105 10.28 8.04 0.89
CA PHE A 105 8.83 7.96 0.62
C PHE A 105 8.36 9.01 -0.38
N ILE A 106 8.87 10.25 -0.31
CA ILE A 106 8.62 11.29 -1.32
C ILE A 106 9.12 10.80 -2.68
N GLY A 107 10.33 10.27 -2.75
CA GLY A 107 10.90 9.69 -3.97
C GLY A 107 10.00 8.58 -4.54
N LEU A 108 9.68 7.58 -3.72
CA LEU A 108 8.84 6.45 -4.13
C LEU A 108 7.45 6.91 -4.59
N THR A 109 6.87 7.90 -3.91
CA THR A 109 5.60 8.54 -4.26
C THR A 109 5.68 9.21 -5.62
N LEU A 110 6.66 10.10 -5.82
CA LEU A 110 6.85 10.83 -7.07
C LEU A 110 7.16 9.88 -8.23
N GLY A 111 7.80 8.74 -7.96
CA GLY A 111 8.03 7.71 -8.97
C GLY A 111 6.76 7.08 -9.53
N GLY A 112 5.60 7.22 -8.86
CA GLY A 112 4.29 6.84 -9.38
C GLY A 112 3.67 7.86 -10.36
N VAL A 113 4.14 9.12 -10.36
CA VAL A 113 3.65 10.19 -11.24
C VAL A 113 3.72 9.82 -12.73
N PRO A 114 4.84 9.30 -13.28
CA PRO A 114 4.94 9.01 -14.70
C PRO A 114 3.92 7.97 -15.16
N LEU A 115 3.63 6.97 -14.32
CA LEU A 115 2.63 5.94 -14.62
C LEU A 115 1.23 6.55 -14.69
N LEU A 116 0.80 7.26 -13.64
CA LEU A 116 -0.52 7.90 -13.61
C LEU A 116 -0.67 8.92 -14.74
N TRP A 117 0.37 9.71 -15.02
CA TRP A 117 0.37 10.67 -16.12
C TRP A 117 0.21 10.01 -17.48
N ARG A 118 0.88 8.87 -17.73
CA ARG A 118 0.73 8.10 -18.97
C ARG A 118 -0.70 7.59 -19.14
N MET A 119 -1.29 7.04 -18.07
CA MET A 119 -2.68 6.58 -18.08
C MET A 119 -3.67 7.73 -18.30
N ALA A 120 -3.37 8.91 -17.75
CA ALA A 120 -4.27 10.05 -17.81
C ALA A 120 -4.29 10.76 -19.18
N ARG A 121 -3.36 10.45 -20.09
CA ARG A 121 -3.33 11.06 -21.43
C ARG A 121 -4.48 10.56 -22.33
N PRO A 122 -4.99 11.42 -23.24
CA PRO A 122 -4.68 12.83 -23.41
C PRO A 122 -5.22 13.67 -22.23
N ALA A 123 -4.47 14.70 -21.83
CA ALA A 123 -4.84 15.52 -20.69
C ALA A 123 -6.04 16.41 -21.04
N THR A 124 -7.14 16.25 -20.31
CA THR A 124 -8.37 17.02 -20.49
C THR A 124 -8.50 18.09 -19.39
N PRO A 125 -9.32 19.14 -19.59
CA PRO A 125 -9.62 20.09 -18.52
C PRO A 125 -10.18 19.43 -17.25
N GLY A 126 -10.96 18.35 -17.41
CA GLY A 126 -11.50 17.57 -16.28
C GLY A 126 -10.40 16.90 -15.44
N LEU A 127 -9.31 16.46 -16.07
CA LEU A 127 -8.13 15.94 -15.36
C LEU A 127 -7.51 17.04 -14.49
N PHE A 128 -7.20 18.19 -15.09
CA PHE A 128 -6.55 19.28 -14.35
C PHE A 128 -7.45 19.85 -13.25
N ALA A 129 -8.76 19.98 -13.50
CA ALA A 129 -9.70 20.41 -12.48
C ALA A 129 -9.70 19.46 -11.27
N ALA A 130 -9.83 18.15 -11.51
CA ALA A 130 -9.81 17.16 -10.44
C ALA A 130 -8.46 17.08 -9.71
N ALA A 131 -7.35 17.22 -10.44
CA ALA A 131 -6.01 17.25 -9.87
C ALA A 131 -5.81 18.48 -8.97
N THR A 132 -6.18 19.67 -9.44
CA THR A 132 -6.07 20.90 -8.65
C THR A 132 -6.95 20.86 -7.40
N VAL A 133 -8.19 20.38 -7.51
CA VAL A 133 -9.09 20.25 -6.35
C VAL A 133 -8.51 19.28 -5.33
N SER A 134 -8.03 18.12 -5.77
CA SER A 134 -7.52 17.09 -4.85
C SER A 134 -6.17 17.47 -4.24
N PHE A 135 -5.30 18.13 -5.02
CA PHE A 135 -4.05 18.71 -4.53
C PHE A 135 -4.31 19.80 -3.49
N GLY A 136 -5.24 20.72 -3.79
CA GLY A 136 -5.63 21.80 -2.88
C GLY A 136 -6.20 21.27 -1.57
N LEU A 137 -7.07 20.26 -1.63
CA LEU A 137 -7.59 19.58 -0.45
C LEU A 137 -6.46 19.00 0.41
N MET A 138 -5.53 18.27 -0.21
CA MET A 138 -4.39 17.68 0.50
C MET A 138 -3.45 18.72 1.09
N ALA A 139 -3.16 19.80 0.35
CA ALA A 139 -2.30 20.88 0.83
C ALA A 139 -2.93 21.62 2.01
N VAL A 140 -4.24 21.86 1.97
CA VAL A 140 -5.00 22.43 3.11
C VAL A 140 -4.96 21.48 4.28
N MET A 141 -5.26 20.19 4.07
CA MET A 141 -5.17 19.18 5.13
C MET A 141 -3.80 19.17 5.78
N ALA A 142 -2.72 19.07 5.00
CA ALA A 142 -1.34 19.12 5.48
C ALA A 142 -1.03 20.39 6.30
N ALA A 143 -1.48 21.56 5.82
CA ALA A 143 -1.29 22.84 6.52
C ALA A 143 -2.11 22.95 7.81
N THR A 144 -3.26 22.28 7.89
CA THR A 144 -4.11 22.27 9.09
C THR A 144 -3.71 21.17 10.09
N SER A 145 -3.11 20.08 9.64
CA SER A 145 -2.63 18.99 10.51
C SER A 145 -1.48 19.45 11.42
N SER A 146 -0.63 20.35 10.95
CA SER A 146 0.41 20.99 11.77
C SER A 146 -0.14 22.04 12.74
N ALA A 147 -1.40 22.46 12.58
CA ALA A 147 -2.05 23.49 13.39
C ALA A 147 -2.73 22.95 14.67
N GLY A 148 -2.45 21.71 15.09
CA GLY A 148 -2.86 21.19 16.41
C GLY A 148 -4.37 20.97 16.58
N GLY A 149 -5.13 20.82 15.49
CA GLY A 149 -6.52 20.38 15.54
C GLY A 149 -6.58 18.86 15.63
N GLY A 150 -6.56 18.32 16.84
CA GLY A 150 -6.64 16.89 17.13
C GLY A 150 -7.89 16.25 16.52
N ALA A 151 -7.77 15.74 15.30
CA ALA A 151 -8.58 14.63 14.88
C ALA A 151 -8.25 13.49 15.84
N ASP A 152 -9.25 13.00 16.57
CA ASP A 152 -9.08 11.90 17.53
C ASP A 152 -8.37 10.74 16.83
N GLU A 153 -7.10 10.51 17.17
CA GLU A 153 -6.25 9.46 16.59
C GLU A 153 -6.85 8.07 16.83
N ARG A 154 -7.81 7.97 17.77
CA ARG A 154 -8.61 6.78 18.07
C ARG A 154 -10.00 6.80 17.42
N SER A 155 -10.28 7.71 16.50
CA SER A 155 -11.55 7.74 15.78
C SER A 155 -11.69 6.47 14.94
N LEU A 156 -12.46 5.52 15.46
CA LEU A 156 -12.73 4.23 14.81
C LEU A 156 -13.30 4.41 13.41
N THR A 157 -14.06 5.49 13.19
CA THR A 157 -14.57 5.85 11.86
C THR A 157 -13.45 6.23 10.92
N LEU A 158 -12.49 7.07 11.34
CA LEU A 158 -11.34 7.43 10.51
C LEU A 158 -10.46 6.22 10.21
N VAL A 159 -10.18 5.38 11.21
CA VAL A 159 -9.40 4.14 11.04
C VAL A 159 -10.10 3.16 10.08
N PHE A 160 -11.41 2.98 10.23
CA PHE A 160 -12.21 2.17 9.31
C PHE A 160 -12.17 2.73 7.88
N LEU A 161 -12.40 4.04 7.70
CA LEU A 161 -12.35 4.69 6.39
C LEU A 161 -10.95 4.64 5.77
N ALA A 162 -9.90 4.71 6.59
CA ALA A 162 -8.52 4.55 6.14
C ALA A 162 -8.26 3.12 5.64
N GLY A 163 -8.78 2.10 6.33
CA GLY A 163 -8.77 0.72 5.83
C GLY A 163 -9.52 0.56 4.51
N VAL A 164 -10.71 1.17 4.41
CA VAL A 164 -11.52 1.21 3.19
C VAL A 164 -10.74 1.85 2.03
N ALA A 165 -10.11 2.99 2.26
CA ALA A 165 -9.30 3.67 1.25
C ALA A 165 -8.06 2.85 0.88
N ALA A 166 -7.30 2.35 1.84
CA ALA A 166 -6.08 1.57 1.64
C ALA A 166 -6.32 0.29 0.83
N SER A 167 -7.50 -0.32 0.95
CA SER A 167 -7.89 -1.50 0.17
C SER A 167 -7.88 -1.28 -1.35
N SER A 168 -8.05 -0.03 -1.80
CA SER A 168 -8.11 0.29 -3.23
C SER A 168 -6.77 0.06 -3.96
N ALA A 169 -5.68 0.01 -3.21
CA ALA A 169 -4.37 -0.37 -3.71
C ALA A 169 -4.28 -1.83 -4.21
N MET A 170 -5.28 -2.67 -3.91
CA MET A 170 -5.36 -4.02 -4.48
C MET A 170 -5.84 -4.03 -5.94
N ILE A 171 -6.45 -2.95 -6.43
CA ILE A 171 -7.11 -2.93 -7.74
C ILE A 171 -6.23 -2.28 -8.80
N LEU A 172 -5.55 -1.18 -8.45
CA LEU A 172 -4.78 -0.38 -9.40
C LEU A 172 -3.28 -0.70 -9.23
N PRO A 173 -2.66 -1.42 -10.18
CA PRO A 173 -1.24 -1.71 -10.11
C PRO A 173 -0.44 -0.41 -10.03
N GLY A 174 0.46 -0.31 -9.04
CA GLY A 174 1.29 0.86 -8.83
C GLY A 174 0.77 1.91 -7.84
N VAL A 175 -0.44 1.73 -7.27
CA VAL A 175 -0.88 2.49 -6.09
C VAL A 175 -0.75 1.58 -4.86
N SER A 176 -0.07 2.01 -3.79
CA SER A 176 0.10 1.18 -2.58
C SER A 176 -0.86 1.58 -1.45
N GLY A 177 -1.27 0.61 -0.62
CA GLY A 177 -2.21 0.86 0.48
C GLY A 177 -1.57 1.72 1.56
N ALA A 178 -0.31 1.43 1.88
CA ALA A 178 0.52 2.24 2.76
C ALA A 178 0.66 3.68 2.29
N TYR A 179 0.68 3.89 0.97
CA TYR A 179 0.67 5.23 0.40
C TYR A 179 -0.64 5.97 0.71
N LEU A 180 -1.79 5.34 0.53
CA LEU A 180 -3.08 5.94 0.87
C LEU A 180 -3.24 6.18 2.38
N LEU A 181 -2.70 5.29 3.23
CA LEU A 181 -2.66 5.52 4.68
C LEU A 181 -1.78 6.72 5.03
N LEU A 182 -0.67 6.92 4.32
CA LEU A 182 0.19 8.09 4.47
C LEU A 182 -0.55 9.38 4.08
N LEU A 183 -1.31 9.35 2.97
CA LEU A 183 -2.16 10.49 2.56
C LEU A 183 -3.17 10.88 3.64
N LEU A 184 -3.77 9.89 4.30
CA LEU A 184 -4.79 10.11 5.31
C LEU A 184 -4.19 10.47 6.70
N GLY A 185 -2.86 10.58 6.81
CA GLY A 185 -2.18 10.80 8.09
C GLY A 185 -2.30 9.62 9.06
N GLN A 186 -2.68 8.44 8.57
CA GLN A 186 -2.93 7.24 9.39
C GLN A 186 -1.75 6.26 9.36
N TYR A 187 -0.72 6.51 8.55
CA TYR A 187 0.43 5.60 8.43
C TYR A 187 1.18 5.41 9.75
N GLU A 188 1.62 6.49 10.41
CA GLU A 188 2.34 6.38 11.70
C GLU A 188 1.49 5.80 12.83
N PRO A 189 0.23 6.25 13.05
CA PRO A 189 -0.64 5.64 14.06
C PRO A 189 -0.87 4.14 13.86
N ILE A 190 -1.06 3.71 12.60
CA ILE A 190 -1.23 2.29 12.27
C ILE A 190 0.08 1.53 12.49
N LEU A 191 1.23 2.10 12.11
CA LEU A 191 2.53 1.46 12.30
C LEU A 191 2.86 1.30 13.80
N GLU A 192 2.53 2.31 14.62
CA GLU A 192 2.62 2.24 16.08
C GLU A 192 1.71 1.14 16.64
N THR A 193 0.47 1.06 16.17
CA THR A 193 -0.50 0.02 16.57
C THR A 193 0.02 -1.39 16.24
N ILE A 194 0.60 -1.58 15.05
CA ILE A 194 1.16 -2.87 14.64
C ILE A 194 2.39 -3.21 15.47
N ASP A 195 3.27 -2.24 15.77
CA ASP A 195 4.39 -2.45 16.67
C ASP A 195 3.92 -2.78 18.10
N GLN A 196 2.89 -2.11 18.61
CA GLN A 196 2.27 -2.45 19.89
C GLN A 196 1.72 -3.88 19.88
N LEU A 197 1.05 -4.29 18.81
CA LEU A 197 0.60 -5.67 18.64
C LEU A 197 1.77 -6.65 18.62
N ARG A 198 2.86 -6.31 17.91
CA ARG A 198 4.09 -7.11 17.89
C ARG A 198 4.65 -7.26 19.30
N ARG A 199 4.82 -6.18 20.05
CA ARG A 199 5.32 -6.20 21.43
C ARG A 199 4.42 -7.06 22.33
N GLY A 200 3.11 -6.96 22.17
CA GLY A 200 2.14 -7.80 22.88
C GLY A 200 2.22 -9.29 22.53
N VAL A 201 2.39 -9.65 21.25
CA VAL A 201 2.40 -11.05 20.79
C VAL A 201 3.78 -11.73 20.96
N VAL A 202 4.84 -11.03 20.54
CA VAL A 202 6.21 -11.56 20.43
C VAL A 202 7.04 -11.24 21.68
N GLY A 203 6.67 -10.19 22.42
CA GLY A 203 7.45 -9.67 23.53
C GLY A 203 8.69 -8.86 23.08
N ASP A 204 9.34 -8.23 24.06
CA ASP A 204 10.56 -7.45 23.88
C ASP A 204 11.83 -8.27 24.20
N GLY A 205 11.71 -9.60 24.17
CA GLY A 205 12.81 -10.54 24.45
C GLY A 205 13.03 -10.86 25.93
N THR A 206 12.30 -10.21 26.85
CA THR A 206 12.44 -10.37 28.30
C THR A 206 11.16 -10.81 29.03
N ALA A 207 10.01 -10.75 28.35
CA ALA A 207 8.71 -11.13 28.88
C ALA A 207 7.90 -11.94 27.86
N GLY A 208 6.95 -12.76 28.35
CA GLY A 208 5.98 -13.47 27.52
C GLY A 208 4.91 -12.55 26.93
N PRO A 209 3.90 -13.10 26.23
CA PRO A 209 2.87 -12.30 25.58
C PRO A 209 2.06 -11.45 26.58
N ASP A 210 1.91 -10.16 26.28
CA ASP A 210 1.12 -9.20 27.04
C ASP A 210 -0.27 -9.06 26.42
N VAL A 211 -1.25 -9.68 27.07
CA VAL A 211 -2.64 -9.69 26.61
C VAL A 211 -3.26 -8.29 26.62
N ALA A 212 -2.88 -7.41 27.54
CA ALA A 212 -3.44 -6.07 27.60
C ALA A 212 -2.98 -5.23 26.40
N LEU A 213 -1.70 -5.31 26.03
CA LEU A 213 -1.18 -4.66 24.82
C LEU A 213 -1.86 -5.19 23.55
N ILE A 214 -2.09 -6.50 23.47
CA ILE A 214 -2.80 -7.12 22.34
C ILE A 214 -4.22 -6.57 22.24
N LEU A 215 -4.97 -6.53 23.35
CA LEU A 215 -6.35 -6.06 23.36
C LEU A 215 -6.47 -4.58 22.99
N ASP A 216 -5.57 -3.73 23.48
CA ASP A 216 -5.55 -2.30 23.12
C ASP A 216 -5.19 -2.10 21.64
N ALA A 217 -4.23 -2.85 21.10
CA ALA A 217 -3.93 -2.80 19.66
C ALA A 217 -5.10 -3.31 18.80
N MET A 218 -5.83 -4.34 19.26
CA MET A 218 -7.02 -4.87 18.56
C MET A 218 -8.13 -3.84 18.41
N TRP A 219 -8.19 -2.84 19.31
CA TRP A 219 -9.15 -1.74 19.21
C TRP A 219 -9.02 -0.95 17.89
N ILE A 220 -7.82 -0.86 17.34
CA ILE A 220 -7.53 -0.17 16.07
C ILE A 220 -7.44 -1.18 14.91
N VAL A 221 -6.80 -2.34 15.12
CA VAL A 221 -6.59 -3.35 14.06
C VAL A 221 -7.92 -3.92 13.55
N VAL A 222 -8.92 -4.13 14.42
CA VAL A 222 -10.21 -4.70 14.00
C VAL A 222 -10.99 -3.76 13.08
N PRO A 223 -11.23 -2.47 13.43
CA PRO A 223 -11.84 -1.51 12.50
C PRO A 223 -11.05 -1.35 11.19
N LEU A 224 -9.72 -1.30 11.26
CA LEU A 224 -8.86 -1.20 10.08
C LEU A 224 -9.07 -2.41 9.16
N GLY A 225 -9.00 -3.62 9.71
CA GLY A 225 -9.19 -4.87 8.99
C GLY A 225 -10.59 -4.99 8.39
N LEU A 226 -11.63 -4.60 9.13
CA LEU A 226 -13.00 -4.55 8.62
C LEU A 226 -13.12 -3.56 7.46
N GLY A 227 -12.48 -2.39 7.59
CA GLY A 227 -12.40 -1.39 6.53
C GLY A 227 -11.74 -1.94 5.28
N ILE A 228 -10.62 -2.67 5.42
CA ILE A 228 -9.95 -3.32 4.29
C ILE A 228 -10.89 -4.32 3.60
N VAL A 229 -11.55 -5.19 4.36
CA VAL A 229 -12.48 -6.20 3.80
C VAL A 229 -13.64 -5.54 3.06
N VAL A 230 -14.28 -4.54 3.67
CA VAL A 230 -15.38 -3.79 3.06
C VAL A 230 -14.90 -3.04 1.82
N GLY A 231 -13.74 -2.41 1.89
CA GLY A 231 -13.17 -1.64 0.79
C GLY A 231 -12.80 -2.49 -0.43
N VAL A 232 -12.25 -3.70 -0.21
CA VAL A 232 -11.95 -4.65 -1.30
C VAL A 232 -13.20 -4.96 -2.12
N VAL A 233 -14.39 -4.98 -1.51
CA VAL A 233 -15.65 -5.21 -2.24
C VAL A 233 -16.26 -3.89 -2.74
N GLY A 234 -16.43 -2.90 -1.87
CA GLY A 234 -17.18 -1.69 -2.17
C GLY A 234 -16.40 -0.67 -2.99
N VAL A 235 -15.23 -0.25 -2.50
CA VAL A 235 -14.40 0.77 -3.14
C VAL A 235 -13.81 0.24 -4.44
N SER A 236 -13.51 -1.06 -4.53
CA SER A 236 -13.05 -1.65 -5.78
C SER A 236 -14.04 -1.52 -6.92
N ASN A 237 -15.31 -1.75 -6.63
CA ASN A 237 -16.37 -1.58 -7.61
C ASN A 237 -16.62 -0.09 -7.90
N LEU A 238 -16.56 0.78 -6.89
CA LEU A 238 -16.73 2.22 -7.06
C LEU A 238 -15.62 2.83 -7.93
N LEU A 239 -14.35 2.56 -7.63
CA LEU A 239 -13.23 3.08 -8.41
C LEU A 239 -13.24 2.55 -9.83
N ARG A 240 -13.56 1.26 -10.02
CA ARG A 240 -13.74 0.70 -11.35
C ARG A 240 -14.85 1.44 -12.11
N TRP A 241 -15.99 1.69 -11.48
CA TRP A 241 -17.10 2.44 -12.06
C TRP A 241 -16.72 3.90 -12.38
N LEU A 242 -15.97 4.56 -11.49
CA LEU A 242 -15.47 5.92 -11.70
C LEU A 242 -14.46 5.99 -12.85
N LEU A 243 -13.57 4.99 -12.97
CA LEU A 243 -12.65 4.88 -14.09
C LEU A 243 -13.40 4.61 -15.41
N GLU A 244 -14.49 3.83 -15.39
CA GLU A 244 -15.30 3.55 -16.58
C GLU A 244 -16.14 4.78 -17.03
N ARG A 245 -16.63 5.61 -16.11
CA ARG A 245 -17.51 6.76 -16.44
C ARG A 245 -16.83 8.12 -16.47
N ALA A 246 -15.83 8.32 -15.62
CA ALA A 246 -15.16 9.59 -15.38
C ALA A 246 -13.63 9.37 -15.28
N GLU A 247 -13.07 8.58 -16.19
CA GLU A 247 -11.66 8.18 -16.23
C GLU A 247 -10.71 9.35 -15.97
N LYS A 248 -10.86 10.42 -16.75
CA LYS A 248 -9.94 11.57 -16.71
C LYS A 248 -10.02 12.36 -15.41
N ALA A 249 -11.22 12.55 -14.87
CA ALA A 249 -11.38 13.19 -13.57
C ALA A 249 -10.82 12.31 -12.45
N THR A 250 -11.03 10.99 -12.51
CA THR A 250 -10.51 10.04 -11.52
C THR A 250 -8.99 10.00 -11.52
N LEU A 251 -8.37 9.87 -12.69
CA LEU A 251 -6.91 9.89 -12.83
C LEU A 251 -6.32 11.26 -12.45
N GLY A 252 -7.01 12.35 -12.77
CA GLY A 252 -6.66 13.69 -12.30
C GLY A 252 -6.68 13.79 -10.78
N ALA A 253 -7.76 13.33 -10.13
CA ALA A 253 -7.87 13.33 -8.68
C ALA A 253 -6.75 12.51 -8.02
N LEU A 254 -6.48 11.31 -8.51
CA LEU A 254 -5.37 10.47 -8.02
C LEU A 254 -4.01 11.16 -8.17
N LEU A 255 -3.76 11.84 -9.30
CA LEU A 255 -2.53 12.60 -9.51
C LEU A 255 -2.41 13.81 -8.56
N GLY A 256 -3.51 14.53 -8.34
CA GLY A 256 -3.57 15.65 -7.42
C GLY A 256 -3.35 15.24 -5.97
N LEU A 257 -4.02 14.18 -5.52
CA LEU A 257 -3.77 13.54 -4.22
C LEU A 257 -2.30 13.14 -4.12
N LEU A 258 -1.75 12.58 -5.21
CA LEU A 258 -0.39 12.07 -5.19
C LEU A 258 0.64 13.18 -4.93
N LEU A 259 0.52 14.28 -5.67
CA LEU A 259 1.38 15.45 -5.51
C LEU A 259 1.13 16.17 -4.18
N GLY A 260 -0.11 16.20 -3.70
CA GLY A 260 -0.48 16.83 -2.43
C GLY A 260 0.14 16.13 -1.22
N ALA A 261 0.32 14.81 -1.28
CA ALA A 261 1.04 14.02 -0.28
C ALA A 261 2.43 14.57 0.03
N VAL A 262 3.15 14.97 -1.02
CA VAL A 262 4.54 15.41 -0.92
C VAL A 262 4.63 16.70 -0.10
N VAL A 263 3.59 17.55 -0.17
CA VAL A 263 3.48 18.76 0.63
C VAL A 263 3.41 18.43 2.12
N GLY A 264 2.67 17.38 2.52
CA GLY A 264 2.57 16.96 3.92
C GLY A 264 3.83 16.30 4.49
N LEU A 265 4.73 15.80 3.62
CA LEU A 265 5.97 15.15 4.03
C LEU A 265 7.17 16.11 4.04
N TRP A 266 7.08 17.26 3.37
CA TRP A 266 8.17 18.23 3.22
C TRP A 266 8.04 19.40 4.20
N PRO A 267 9.13 19.91 4.84
CA PRO A 267 10.52 19.48 4.77
C PRO A 267 10.89 18.55 5.96
N PHE A 268 9.97 17.64 6.34
CA PHE A 268 10.07 16.61 7.40
C PHE A 268 9.61 17.08 8.79
N THR A 269 8.32 16.85 9.07
CA THR A 269 7.39 17.57 9.97
C THR A 269 7.63 17.55 11.49
N GLU A 270 8.79 17.14 12.01
CA GLU A 270 9.22 17.42 13.40
C GLU A 270 10.74 17.54 13.53
N SER A 271 11.20 18.26 14.57
CA SER A 271 12.61 18.53 14.88
C SER A 271 13.45 17.26 15.15
N PRO A 272 14.76 17.28 14.84
CA PRO A 272 15.53 18.42 14.34
C PRO A 272 15.43 18.56 12.82
N ASP A 273 15.37 19.82 12.39
CA ASP A 273 15.50 20.17 10.97
C ASP A 273 16.77 19.55 10.38
N PRO A 274 16.72 19.08 9.11
CA PRO A 274 17.92 18.62 8.44
C PRO A 274 18.96 19.74 8.42
N THR A 275 20.14 19.47 8.97
CA THR A 275 21.32 20.32 8.80
C THR A 275 21.56 20.60 7.32
N PRO A 276 22.18 21.73 6.93
CA PRO A 276 22.43 22.06 5.52
C PRO A 276 23.10 20.92 4.70
N GLY A 277 23.93 20.08 5.33
CA GLY A 277 24.52 18.89 4.70
C GLY A 277 23.53 17.73 4.46
N GLN A 278 22.48 17.63 5.26
CA GLN A 278 21.42 16.61 5.13
C GLN A 278 20.45 16.90 3.98
N PHE A 279 20.32 18.15 3.51
CA PHE A 279 19.52 18.46 2.30
C PHE A 279 20.09 17.82 1.03
N GLY A 280 21.43 17.76 0.91
CA GLY A 280 22.10 17.04 -0.17
C GLY A 280 21.80 15.53 -0.12
N GLY A 281 21.85 14.95 1.09
CA GLY A 281 21.46 13.55 1.32
C GLY A 281 19.99 13.29 1.03
N ALA A 282 19.09 14.17 1.47
CA ALA A 282 17.64 14.06 1.25
C ALA A 282 17.32 14.01 -0.24
N THR A 283 17.94 14.87 -1.04
CA THR A 283 17.79 14.86 -2.51
C THR A 283 18.24 13.52 -3.10
N ALA A 284 19.36 12.96 -2.63
CA ALA A 284 19.83 11.66 -3.09
C ALA A 284 18.83 10.53 -2.75
N PHE A 285 18.23 10.54 -1.56
CA PHE A 285 17.21 9.56 -1.16
C PHE A 285 15.90 9.72 -1.94
N VAL A 286 15.47 10.96 -2.24
CA VAL A 286 14.32 11.23 -3.12
C VAL A 286 14.59 10.64 -4.51
N LEU A 287 15.76 10.91 -5.09
CA LEU A 287 16.13 10.38 -6.41
C LEU A 287 16.23 8.85 -6.41
N ALA A 288 16.78 8.26 -5.34
CA ALA A 288 16.84 6.81 -5.17
C ALA A 288 15.44 6.20 -5.12
N GLY A 289 14.54 6.71 -4.27
CA GLY A 289 13.15 6.25 -4.19
C GLY A 289 12.42 6.40 -5.53
N PHE A 290 12.58 7.54 -6.21
CA PHE A 290 11.99 7.76 -7.53
C PHE A 290 12.47 6.72 -8.54
N ALA A 291 13.78 6.49 -8.62
CA ALA A 291 14.36 5.50 -9.51
C ALA A 291 13.86 4.09 -9.18
N THR A 292 13.76 3.74 -7.89
CA THR A 292 13.24 2.43 -7.45
C THR A 292 11.81 2.20 -7.95
N THR A 293 10.88 3.13 -7.72
CA THR A 293 9.48 2.96 -8.19
C THR A 293 9.41 2.87 -9.71
N VAL A 294 10.17 3.71 -10.44
CA VAL A 294 10.18 3.68 -11.92
C VAL A 294 10.73 2.35 -12.44
N LEU A 295 11.82 1.84 -11.85
CA LEU A 295 12.40 0.54 -12.23
C LEU A 295 11.44 -0.61 -11.93
N LEU A 296 10.83 -0.63 -10.75
CA LEU A 296 9.82 -1.64 -10.38
C LEU A 296 8.61 -1.58 -11.33
N GLY A 297 8.17 -0.38 -11.72
CA GLY A 297 7.10 -0.19 -12.69
C GLY A 297 7.44 -0.76 -14.07
N ARG A 298 8.71 -0.66 -14.51
CA ARG A 298 9.17 -1.27 -15.76
C ARG A 298 9.21 -2.80 -15.68
N LEU A 299 9.71 -3.35 -14.58
CA LEU A 299 9.79 -4.81 -14.37
C LEU A 299 8.41 -5.46 -14.23
N GLY A 300 7.43 -4.75 -13.67
CA GLY A 300 6.04 -5.22 -13.58
C GLY A 300 5.24 -5.06 -14.88
N GLY A 301 5.66 -4.17 -15.78
CA GLY A 301 4.96 -3.85 -17.03
C GLY A 301 5.35 -4.72 -18.24
N THR A 302 6.37 -5.57 -18.15
CA THR A 302 6.81 -6.43 -19.27
C THR A 302 5.87 -7.61 -19.58
N GLY A 303 4.65 -7.62 -19.04
CA GLY A 303 3.65 -8.68 -19.29
C GLY A 303 2.54 -8.31 -20.28
N ASP A 304 2.33 -7.01 -20.55
CA ASP A 304 1.13 -6.53 -21.29
C ASP A 304 1.44 -5.83 -22.62
N ASP A 305 2.72 -5.73 -23.03
CA ASP A 305 3.14 -5.11 -24.31
C ASP A 305 3.32 -6.14 -25.46
N GLU A 306 2.86 -7.38 -25.30
CA GLU A 306 2.72 -8.35 -26.41
C GLU A 306 1.24 -8.64 -26.69
N GLY A 307 0.60 -7.75 -27.45
CA GLY A 307 -0.77 -7.90 -27.95
C GLY A 307 -1.13 -6.89 -29.02
#